data_AF-A0A8C9TM24-F1
#
_entry.id   AF-A0A8C9TM24-F1
#
_cell.length_a   1.000
_cell.length_b   1.000
_cell.length_c   1.000
_cell.angle_alpha   90.00
_cell.angle_beta   90.00
_cell.angle_gamma   90.00
#
_symmetry.space_group_name_H-M   'P 1'
#
loop_
_entity.id
_entity.type
_entity.pdbx_description
1 polymer ?
#
loop_
_entity_poly.entity_id
_entity_poly.type
_entity_poly.pdbx_seq_one_letter_code
_entity_poly.pdbx_strand_id
1 'polypeptide(L)'
;VSSSKKCFFVKFFGTEDHAWIKVEQLKPYHPHKEEMIKINKGKRFQQAVDAVEEFLKKAKGKEQDTGSTSIQAADSTAINGSIIPTDKRIGFLGLGLMGSGIVSNLLKMGHVVMVWNRTAEKCDLFIQEGARLGRTPAEVVSMCDITFSCVSDPRAARDLVLGPSGVLQGIRPGKCYVEMSTIDPETITELSQVITSRGGRFLEAPVSGSQQLSNDGMLVILAAGDRTVYEDCSSCFQAMGKTSFFLGEAGNAAKMMLILNMVQGSFMATIAEGLTLAQATGQSQQTFLDILCQGQMASTFLDQKCQNILQGNFKPDYYLKHIQKDLRLAIAMGDSVNHPTPMAAAANEVYKRAKALDQSDNDMSAVYRAYIH
;
A
#
# COMPACT_ATOMS: atom_id res chain seq x y z
N VAL A 1 -18.66 45.64 -12.91
CA VAL A 1 -17.39 45.96 -12.19
C VAL A 1 -16.29 45.11 -12.79
N SER A 2 -15.36 45.77 -13.49
CA SER A 2 -14.08 45.35 -14.08
C SER A 2 -13.85 43.87 -14.46
N SER A 3 -13.74 43.59 -15.77
CA SER A 3 -13.04 42.42 -16.30
C SER A 3 -11.59 42.47 -15.84
N SER A 4 -11.23 41.67 -14.83
CA SER A 4 -9.86 41.55 -14.37
C SER A 4 -9.01 40.94 -15.49
N LYS A 5 -8.26 41.78 -16.22
CA LYS A 5 -7.29 41.34 -17.21
C LYS A 5 -6.30 40.39 -16.52
N LYS A 6 -6.29 39.11 -16.92
CA LYS A 6 -5.38 38.09 -16.37
C LYS A 6 -3.93 38.59 -16.51
N CYS A 7 -3.19 38.55 -15.41
CA CYS A 7 -1.77 38.88 -15.35
C CYS A 7 -1.01 37.70 -14.76
N PHE A 8 0.22 37.48 -15.22
CA PHE A 8 1.17 36.57 -14.58
C PHE A 8 2.23 37.38 -13.86
N PHE A 9 2.62 36.92 -12.67
CA PHE A 9 3.84 37.39 -12.02
C PHE A 9 5.01 36.63 -12.66
N VAL A 10 5.83 37.34 -13.44
CA VAL A 10 6.92 36.74 -14.21
C VAL A 10 8.26 37.20 -13.69
N LYS A 11 9.24 36.30 -13.78
CA LYS A 11 10.66 36.59 -13.56
C LYS A 11 11.34 36.84 -14.90
N PHE A 12 12.13 37.91 -14.99
CA PHE A 12 12.95 38.22 -16.17
C PHE A 12 14.34 37.62 -16.03
N PHE A 13 14.66 36.66 -16.90
CA PHE A 13 16.01 36.12 -16.98
C PHE A 13 16.98 37.20 -17.49
N GLY A 14 18.17 37.26 -16.88
CA GLY A 14 19.24 38.21 -17.23
C GLY A 14 19.28 39.49 -16.39
N THR A 15 18.14 40.02 -15.94
CA THR A 15 18.11 41.09 -14.90
C THR A 15 17.71 40.56 -13.53
N GLU A 16 17.12 39.36 -13.45
CA GLU A 16 16.60 38.74 -12.23
C GLU A 16 15.46 39.54 -11.56
N ASP A 17 14.85 40.47 -12.31
CA ASP A 17 13.71 41.27 -11.85
C ASP A 17 12.38 40.51 -11.98
N HIS A 18 11.33 41.04 -11.34
CA HIS A 18 9.99 40.47 -11.37
C HIS A 18 8.95 41.56 -11.66
N ALA A 19 7.93 41.23 -12.46
CA ALA A 19 6.80 42.14 -12.67
C ALA A 19 5.50 41.38 -12.97
N TRP A 20 4.38 42.07 -12.80
CA TRP A 20 3.08 41.60 -13.27
C TRP A 20 2.90 41.97 -14.74
N ILE A 21 2.79 40.97 -15.61
CA ILE A 21 2.62 41.16 -17.05
C ILE A 21 1.27 40.64 -17.49
N LYS A 22 0.56 41.44 -18.28
CA LYS A 22 -0.74 41.05 -18.85
C LYS A 22 -0.53 39.89 -19.81
N VAL A 23 -1.39 38.88 -19.75
CA VAL A 23 -1.27 37.67 -20.59
C VAL A 23 -1.18 38.00 -22.09
N GLU A 24 -1.92 39.02 -22.53
CA GLU A 24 -1.92 39.52 -23.92
C GLU A 24 -0.56 40.04 -24.41
N GLN A 25 0.37 40.32 -23.50
CA GLN A 25 1.72 40.81 -23.81
C GLN A 25 2.78 39.69 -23.78
N LEU A 26 2.41 38.46 -23.40
CA LEU A 26 3.34 37.34 -23.35
C LEU A 26 3.34 36.57 -24.67
N LYS A 27 4.53 36.27 -25.17
CA LYS A 27 4.75 35.43 -26.35
C LYS A 27 5.41 34.11 -25.95
N PRO A 28 5.03 32.97 -26.55
CA PRO A 28 5.71 31.70 -26.32
C PRO A 28 7.19 31.79 -26.70
N TYR A 29 8.05 31.22 -25.86
CA TYR A 29 9.51 31.35 -25.98
C TYR A 29 10.07 30.66 -27.22
N HIS A 30 9.83 29.35 -27.41
CA HIS A 30 10.45 28.58 -28.50
C HIS A 30 10.18 29.13 -29.92
N PRO A 31 8.93 29.49 -30.29
CA PRO A 31 8.65 30.01 -31.63
C PRO A 31 9.29 31.38 -31.94
N HIS A 32 9.60 32.18 -30.91
CA HIS A 32 10.08 33.55 -31.07
C HIS A 32 11.57 33.73 -30.72
N LYS A 33 12.22 32.69 -30.16
CA LYS A 33 13.62 32.75 -29.71
C LYS A 33 14.56 33.18 -30.84
N GLU A 34 14.51 32.51 -31.99
CA GLU A 34 15.45 32.76 -33.09
C GLU A 34 15.29 34.15 -33.71
N GLU A 35 14.05 34.63 -33.82
CA GLU A 35 13.75 35.98 -34.28
C GLU A 35 14.33 37.02 -33.32
N MET A 36 14.12 36.84 -32.01
CA MET A 36 14.59 37.78 -30.99
C MET A 36 16.13 37.81 -30.86
N ILE A 37 16.81 36.68 -31.05
CA ILE A 37 18.28 36.62 -31.10
C ILE A 37 18.83 37.40 -32.31
N LYS A 38 18.16 37.33 -33.47
CA LYS A 38 18.56 38.10 -34.66
C LYS A 38 18.46 39.60 -34.44
N ILE A 39 17.43 40.04 -33.72
CA ILE A 39 17.14 41.46 -33.44
C ILE A 39 18.03 42.00 -32.31
N ASN A 40 18.35 41.20 -31.28
CA ASN A 40 19.07 41.64 -30.08
C ASN A 40 20.43 40.95 -29.93
N LYS A 41 21.50 41.63 -30.36
CA LYS A 41 22.89 41.11 -30.31
C LYS A 41 23.66 41.43 -29.02
N GLY A 42 22.98 41.95 -28.00
CA GLY A 42 23.61 42.37 -26.75
C GLY A 42 24.04 41.18 -25.88
N LYS A 43 25.23 41.27 -25.26
CA LYS A 43 25.78 40.21 -24.38
C LYS A 43 24.83 39.81 -23.25
N ARG A 44 24.13 40.78 -22.65
CA ARG A 44 23.13 40.53 -21.59
C ARG A 44 21.90 39.76 -22.10
N PHE A 45 21.48 40.02 -23.34
CA PHE A 45 20.35 39.31 -23.94
C PHE A 45 20.72 37.85 -24.21
N GLN A 46 21.93 37.59 -24.71
CA GLN A 46 22.42 36.23 -24.90
C GLN A 46 22.49 35.46 -23.57
N GLN A 47 22.99 36.09 -22.50
CA GLN A 47 23.01 35.47 -21.16
C GLN A 47 21.61 35.14 -20.63
N ALA A 48 20.61 36.00 -20.90
CA ALA A 48 19.22 35.72 -20.54
C ALA A 48 18.68 34.50 -21.29
N VAL A 49 18.96 34.39 -22.59
CA VAL A 49 18.58 33.24 -23.42
C VAL A 49 19.21 31.96 -22.87
N ASP A 50 20.51 31.99 -22.55
CA ASP A 50 21.23 30.82 -22.02
C ASP A 50 20.65 30.39 -20.67
N ALA A 51 20.30 31.33 -19.79
CA ALA A 51 19.68 31.05 -18.50
C ALA A 51 18.26 30.47 -18.63
N VAL A 52 17.47 30.90 -19.63
CA VAL A 52 16.17 30.29 -19.94
C VAL A 52 16.35 28.85 -20.42
N GLU A 53 17.32 28.58 -21.30
CA GLU A 53 17.60 27.21 -21.77
C GLU A 53 18.04 26.29 -20.64
N GLU A 54 18.90 26.77 -19.73
CA GLU A 54 19.30 26.00 -18.55
C GLU A 54 18.10 25.72 -17.63
N PHE A 55 17.24 26.71 -17.42
CA PHE A 55 16.00 26.56 -16.65
C PHE A 55 15.06 25.54 -17.30
N LEU A 56 14.85 25.60 -18.61
CA LEU A 56 14.02 24.63 -19.34
C LEU A 56 14.63 23.22 -19.33
N LYS A 57 15.96 23.10 -19.36
CA LYS A 57 16.66 21.82 -19.25
C LYS A 57 16.48 21.22 -17.84
N LYS A 58 16.58 22.03 -16.78
CA LYS A 58 16.27 21.62 -15.40
C LYS A 58 14.78 21.32 -15.21
N ALA A 59 13.89 22.07 -15.86
CA ALA A 59 12.45 21.82 -15.84
C ALA A 59 12.10 20.51 -16.55
N LYS A 60 12.73 20.16 -17.68
CA LYS A 60 12.59 18.84 -18.32
C LYS A 60 13.15 17.70 -17.46
N GLY A 61 14.24 17.95 -16.73
CA GLY A 61 14.75 17.01 -15.72
C GLY A 61 13.82 16.86 -14.51
N LYS A 62 13.03 17.88 -14.19
CA LYS A 62 11.95 17.83 -13.18
C LYS A 62 10.62 17.31 -13.73
N GLU A 63 10.31 17.46 -15.02
CA GLU A 63 9.13 16.86 -15.66
C GLU A 63 9.26 15.35 -15.79
N GLN A 64 10.49 14.81 -15.81
CA GLN A 64 10.75 13.39 -15.56
C GLN A 64 10.50 12.97 -14.10
N ASP A 65 10.35 13.92 -13.17
CA ASP A 65 10.25 13.68 -11.72
C ASP A 65 8.92 14.18 -11.10
N THR A 66 8.09 14.95 -11.84
CA THR A 66 6.83 15.52 -11.31
C THR A 66 5.65 15.49 -12.29
N GLY A 67 5.63 14.62 -13.29
CA GLY A 67 4.64 14.71 -14.37
C GLY A 67 4.24 13.41 -15.08
N SER A 68 4.45 12.26 -14.46
CA SER A 68 3.78 10.99 -14.76
C SER A 68 4.10 10.05 -13.62
N THR A 69 3.22 9.91 -12.63
CA THR A 69 3.18 8.68 -11.81
C THR A 69 2.68 7.54 -12.69
N SER A 70 3.44 7.21 -13.73
CA SER A 70 3.49 5.83 -14.18
C SER A 70 4.17 5.10 -13.04
N ILE A 71 3.36 4.63 -12.08
CA ILE A 71 3.80 3.64 -11.11
C ILE A 71 4.29 2.48 -11.96
N GLN A 72 5.60 2.36 -12.16
CA GLN A 72 6.15 1.18 -12.80
C GLN A 72 5.91 0.04 -11.82
N ALA A 73 4.98 -0.86 -12.15
CA ALA A 73 4.99 -2.18 -11.56
C ALA A 73 6.41 -2.73 -11.79
N ALA A 74 7.11 -3.12 -10.73
CA ALA A 74 8.26 -3.98 -10.94
C ALA A 74 7.76 -5.31 -11.49
N ASP A 75 8.53 -5.86 -12.43
CA ASP A 75 8.37 -7.10 -13.18
C ASP A 75 7.22 -7.99 -12.71
N SER A 76 6.28 -8.27 -13.62
CA SER A 76 5.28 -9.32 -13.48
C SER A 76 5.94 -10.59 -12.92
N THR A 77 5.51 -11.01 -11.75
CA THR A 77 6.16 -12.11 -11.04
C THR A 77 5.56 -13.44 -11.48
N ALA A 78 6.39 -14.48 -11.41
CA ALA A 78 6.34 -15.76 -12.11
C ALA A 78 4.94 -16.36 -12.40
N ILE A 79 4.34 -15.95 -13.51
CA ILE A 79 3.51 -16.88 -14.30
C ILE A 79 4.51 -17.67 -15.17
N ASN A 80 5.00 -18.80 -14.65
CA ASN A 80 5.84 -19.80 -15.34
C ASN A 80 7.38 -19.56 -15.46
N GLY A 81 8.07 -19.05 -14.44
CA GLY A 81 9.55 -18.93 -14.46
C GLY A 81 10.22 -19.32 -13.15
N SER A 82 11.36 -20.02 -13.23
CA SER A 82 12.21 -20.32 -12.06
C SER A 82 12.77 -19.02 -11.48
N ILE A 83 12.32 -18.63 -10.28
CA ILE A 83 12.93 -17.55 -9.51
C ILE A 83 14.29 -18.07 -8.99
N ILE A 84 15.34 -17.26 -9.08
CA ILE A 84 16.60 -17.54 -8.36
C ILE A 84 16.46 -16.90 -6.97
N PRO A 85 16.39 -17.69 -5.88
CA PRO A 85 16.24 -17.14 -4.55
C PRO A 85 17.47 -16.29 -4.18
N THR A 86 17.28 -15.28 -3.35
CA THR A 86 18.40 -14.47 -2.84
C THR A 86 19.26 -15.28 -1.87
N ASP A 87 20.57 -15.03 -1.87
CA ASP A 87 21.51 -15.58 -0.88
C ASP A 87 21.33 -14.97 0.53
N LYS A 88 20.55 -13.89 0.65
CA LYS A 88 20.25 -13.23 1.93
C LYS A 88 19.39 -14.14 2.81
N ARG A 89 19.72 -14.23 4.09
CA ARG A 89 18.90 -14.94 5.08
C ARG A 89 17.63 -14.13 5.39
N ILE A 90 16.48 -14.78 5.28
CA ILE A 90 15.18 -14.14 5.47
C ILE A 90 14.63 -14.46 6.86
N GLY A 91 14.20 -13.44 7.59
CA GLY A 91 13.43 -13.54 8.82
C GLY A 91 11.95 -13.29 8.55
N PHE A 92 11.05 -13.97 9.25
CA PHE A 92 9.61 -13.71 9.15
C PHE A 92 8.93 -13.73 10.52
N LEU A 93 8.26 -12.63 10.86
CA LEU A 93 7.62 -12.41 12.15
C LEU A 93 6.10 -12.33 11.98
N GLY A 94 5.37 -13.29 12.56
CA GLY A 94 3.90 -13.33 12.54
C GLY A 94 3.34 -14.30 11.51
N LEU A 95 2.89 -15.46 11.98
CA LEU A 95 2.38 -16.56 11.15
C LEU A 95 0.85 -16.62 11.21
N GLY A 96 0.23 -15.47 10.91
CA GLY A 96 -1.21 -15.28 10.86
C GLY A 96 -1.84 -15.74 9.54
N LEU A 97 -3.04 -15.22 9.27
CA LEU A 97 -3.83 -15.54 8.06
C LEU A 97 -3.03 -15.29 6.77
N MET A 98 -2.33 -14.15 6.68
CA MET A 98 -1.47 -13.81 5.54
C MET A 98 -0.05 -14.41 5.68
N GLY A 99 0.59 -14.20 6.84
CA GLY A 99 1.98 -14.59 7.04
C GLY A 99 2.27 -16.07 6.76
N SER A 100 1.31 -16.97 7.03
CA SER A 100 1.42 -18.39 6.72
C SER A 100 1.66 -18.67 5.23
N GLY A 101 0.80 -18.13 4.35
CA GLY A 101 0.92 -18.35 2.90
C GLY A 101 2.19 -17.72 2.34
N ILE A 102 2.55 -16.54 2.81
CA ILE A 102 3.79 -15.84 2.41
C ILE A 102 5.02 -16.70 2.73
N VAL A 103 5.13 -17.22 3.96
CA VAL A 103 6.28 -18.05 4.37
C VAL A 103 6.36 -19.34 3.57
N SER A 104 5.25 -20.06 3.38
CA SER A 104 5.27 -21.28 2.58
C SER A 104 5.72 -21.00 1.14
N ASN A 105 5.35 -19.87 0.55
CA ASN A 105 5.81 -19.51 -0.79
C ASN A 105 7.30 -19.15 -0.83
N LEU A 106 7.81 -18.44 0.17
CA LEU A 106 9.26 -18.19 0.29
C LEU A 106 10.05 -19.51 0.40
N LEU A 107 9.59 -20.46 1.22
CA LEU A 107 10.23 -21.77 1.38
C LEU A 107 10.17 -22.60 0.08
N LYS A 108 9.00 -22.66 -0.58
CA LYS A 108 8.82 -23.37 -1.86
C LYS A 108 9.72 -22.84 -2.96
N MET A 109 9.99 -21.53 -2.98
CA MET A 109 10.91 -20.91 -3.94
C MET A 109 12.38 -20.99 -3.53
N GLY A 110 12.70 -21.72 -2.46
CA GLY A 110 14.08 -22.05 -2.07
C GLY A 110 14.78 -21.01 -1.20
N HIS A 111 14.05 -20.04 -0.63
CA HIS A 111 14.65 -19.08 0.30
C HIS A 111 15.00 -19.72 1.65
N VAL A 112 16.09 -19.27 2.26
CA VAL A 112 16.45 -19.66 3.63
C VAL A 112 15.69 -18.78 4.62
N VAL A 113 14.65 -19.34 5.24
CA VAL A 113 13.74 -18.59 6.12
C VAL A 113 13.92 -19.00 7.59
N MET A 114 13.98 -18.01 8.49
CA MET A 114 13.83 -18.16 9.93
C MET A 114 12.52 -17.52 10.36
N VAL A 115 11.66 -18.27 11.04
CA VAL A 115 10.33 -17.82 11.45
C VAL A 115 10.25 -17.59 12.95
N TRP A 116 9.40 -16.67 13.35
CA TRP A 116 8.95 -16.52 14.72
C TRP A 116 7.47 -16.15 14.75
N ASN A 117 6.77 -16.68 15.74
CA ASN A 117 5.41 -16.28 16.05
C ASN A 117 5.21 -16.31 17.57
N ARG A 118 4.37 -15.40 18.09
CA ARG A 118 4.06 -15.34 19.53
C ARG A 118 3.51 -16.66 20.09
N THR A 119 2.69 -17.35 19.30
CA THR A 119 2.21 -18.70 19.58
C THR A 119 3.12 -19.67 18.85
N ALA A 120 4.02 -20.34 19.58
CA ALA A 120 5.12 -21.11 19.02
C ALA A 120 4.64 -22.29 18.16
N GLU A 121 3.50 -22.89 18.51
CA GLU A 121 2.90 -24.04 17.81
C GLU A 121 2.55 -23.71 16.34
N LYS A 122 2.36 -22.42 16.02
CA LYS A 122 2.14 -22.00 14.61
C LYS A 122 3.40 -22.14 13.75
N CYS A 123 4.57 -22.30 14.34
CA CYS A 123 5.82 -22.47 13.61
C CYS A 123 6.04 -23.92 13.13
N ASP A 124 5.39 -24.92 13.74
CA ASP A 124 5.67 -26.34 13.53
C ASP A 124 5.54 -26.77 12.07
N LEU A 125 4.51 -26.27 11.38
CA LEU A 125 4.29 -26.52 9.95
C LEU A 125 5.51 -26.10 9.12
N PHE A 126 6.05 -24.92 9.38
CA PHE A 126 7.14 -24.36 8.57
C PHE A 126 8.49 -24.97 8.90
N ILE A 127 8.68 -25.44 10.14
CA ILE A 127 9.88 -26.21 10.51
C ILE A 127 9.94 -27.50 9.68
N GLN A 128 8.80 -28.17 9.48
CA GLN A 128 8.71 -29.34 8.60
C GLN A 128 8.98 -28.99 7.13
N GLU A 129 8.62 -27.77 6.69
CA GLU A 129 8.93 -27.22 5.37
C GLU A 129 10.38 -26.68 5.24
N GLY A 130 11.21 -26.80 6.28
CA GLY A 130 12.63 -26.43 6.26
C GLY A 130 12.98 -25.07 6.84
N ALA A 131 12.02 -24.35 7.43
CA ALA A 131 12.29 -23.11 8.14
C ALA A 131 13.07 -23.34 9.44
N ARG A 132 13.89 -22.36 9.82
CA ARG A 132 14.52 -22.31 11.15
C ARG A 132 13.61 -21.61 12.15
N LEU A 133 13.58 -22.08 13.38
CA LEU A 133 12.84 -21.41 14.46
C LEU A 133 13.72 -20.36 15.14
N GLY A 134 13.28 -19.10 15.16
CA GLY A 134 13.81 -18.08 16.07
C GLY A 134 13.06 -18.08 17.40
N ARG A 135 13.74 -17.78 18.52
CA ARG A 135 13.12 -17.77 19.86
C ARG A 135 12.48 -16.42 20.18
N THR A 136 13.05 -15.34 19.64
CA THR A 136 12.54 -13.97 19.81
C THR A 136 12.66 -13.16 18.52
N PRO A 137 11.86 -12.09 18.35
CA PRO A 137 12.03 -11.15 17.23
C PRO A 137 13.45 -10.58 17.13
N ALA A 138 14.08 -10.21 18.25
CA ALA A 138 15.45 -9.73 18.29
C ALA A 138 16.46 -10.75 17.73
N GLU A 139 16.29 -12.03 18.07
CA GLU A 139 17.15 -13.11 17.55
C GLU A 139 16.99 -13.27 16.04
N VAL A 140 15.75 -13.29 15.53
CA VAL A 140 15.49 -13.41 14.08
C VAL A 140 16.19 -12.28 13.33
N VAL A 141 16.03 -11.04 13.77
CA VAL A 141 16.65 -9.87 13.14
C VAL A 141 18.18 -9.92 13.23
N SER A 142 18.74 -10.41 14.34
CA SER A 142 20.19 -10.56 14.49
C SER A 142 20.76 -11.60 13.52
N MET A 143 20.02 -12.68 13.25
CA MET A 143 20.45 -13.81 12.42
C MET A 143 20.15 -13.64 10.94
N CYS A 144 19.16 -12.83 10.57
CA CYS A 144 18.71 -12.64 9.20
C CYS A 144 19.15 -11.28 8.63
N ASP A 145 19.29 -11.19 7.31
CA ASP A 145 19.73 -9.98 6.62
C ASP A 145 18.52 -9.08 6.30
N ILE A 146 17.39 -9.69 5.93
CA ILE A 146 16.09 -9.05 5.73
C ILE A 146 15.07 -9.75 6.62
N THR A 147 14.33 -9.00 7.43
CA THR A 147 13.26 -9.54 8.28
C THR A 147 11.92 -8.91 7.92
N PHE A 148 10.96 -9.72 7.51
CA PHE A 148 9.58 -9.33 7.26
C PHE A 148 8.73 -9.46 8.52
N SER A 149 7.70 -8.62 8.65
CA SER A 149 6.66 -8.73 9.68
C SER A 149 5.26 -8.66 9.08
N CYS A 150 4.34 -9.46 9.61
CA CYS A 150 2.93 -9.41 9.23
C CYS A 150 2.03 -9.71 10.45
N VAL A 151 1.59 -8.65 11.12
CA VAL A 151 0.82 -8.68 12.37
C VAL A 151 -0.50 -7.92 12.26
N SER A 152 -1.34 -8.01 13.31
CA SER A 152 -2.77 -7.70 13.22
C SER A 152 -3.12 -6.21 13.11
N ASP A 153 -2.37 -5.35 13.80
CA ASP A 153 -2.75 -3.96 14.04
C ASP A 153 -1.54 -3.11 14.50
N PRO A 154 -1.70 -1.77 14.55
CA PRO A 154 -0.62 -0.86 14.95
C PRO A 154 -0.05 -1.11 16.35
N ARG A 155 -0.84 -1.65 17.29
CA ARG A 155 -0.36 -1.96 18.64
C ARG A 155 0.53 -3.19 18.61
N ALA A 156 0.13 -4.23 17.89
CA ALA A 156 0.94 -5.42 17.68
C ALA A 156 2.27 -5.11 16.98
N ALA A 157 2.25 -4.22 15.97
CA ALA A 157 3.46 -3.79 15.27
C ALA A 157 4.43 -3.03 16.20
N ARG A 158 3.91 -2.10 17.00
CA ARG A 158 4.72 -1.38 18.01
C ARG A 158 5.31 -2.32 19.06
N ASP A 159 4.50 -3.22 19.61
CA ASP A 159 4.95 -4.19 20.61
C ASP A 159 6.03 -5.12 20.05
N LEU A 160 5.85 -5.59 18.81
CA LEU A 160 6.83 -6.42 18.11
C LEU A 160 8.18 -5.69 17.94
N VAL A 161 8.15 -4.38 17.66
CA VAL A 161 9.37 -3.62 17.39
C VAL A 161 10.04 -3.10 18.66
N LEU A 162 9.26 -2.45 19.52
CA LEU A 162 9.74 -1.69 20.69
C LEU A 162 9.73 -2.51 21.98
N GLY A 163 8.99 -3.62 22.02
CA GLY A 163 8.84 -4.45 23.20
C GLY A 163 10.13 -5.17 23.62
N PRO A 164 10.11 -5.85 24.77
CA PRO A 164 11.26 -6.61 25.26
C PRO A 164 11.58 -7.77 24.30
N SER A 165 12.85 -7.91 23.94
CA SER A 165 13.31 -8.85 22.90
C SER A 165 12.62 -8.67 21.53
N GLY A 166 12.07 -7.47 21.28
CA GLY A 166 11.53 -7.02 20.01
C GLY A 166 12.60 -6.72 18.95
N VAL A 167 12.13 -6.38 17.75
CA VAL A 167 12.96 -6.16 16.55
C VAL A 167 14.10 -5.19 16.82
N LEU A 168 13.84 -4.09 17.52
CA LEU A 168 14.79 -3.00 17.69
C LEU A 168 16.08 -3.44 18.42
N GLN A 169 16.02 -4.46 19.29
CA GLN A 169 17.23 -4.95 19.97
C GLN A 169 18.10 -5.86 19.10
N GLY A 170 17.57 -6.35 17.98
CA GLY A 170 18.33 -7.10 16.96
C GLY A 170 18.90 -6.22 15.85
N ILE A 171 18.40 -4.99 15.68
CA ILE A 171 18.84 -4.07 14.62
C ILE A 171 20.28 -3.59 14.86
N ARG A 172 21.06 -3.62 13.79
CA ARG A 172 22.42 -3.08 13.68
C ARG A 172 22.66 -2.59 12.25
N PRO A 173 23.73 -1.82 11.98
CA PRO A 173 24.06 -1.39 10.62
C PRO A 173 23.98 -2.51 9.58
N GLY A 174 23.23 -2.27 8.50
CA GLY A 174 23.03 -3.20 7.39
C GLY A 174 21.85 -4.17 7.53
N LYS A 175 21.16 -4.23 8.68
CA LYS A 175 19.94 -5.03 8.83
C LYS A 175 18.75 -4.36 8.17
N CYS A 176 17.92 -5.15 7.46
CA CYS A 176 16.71 -4.66 6.81
C CYS A 176 15.46 -5.17 7.54
N TYR A 177 14.49 -4.30 7.73
CA TYR A 177 13.17 -4.64 8.27
C TYR A 177 12.08 -4.22 7.29
N VAL A 178 11.18 -5.15 6.97
CA VAL A 178 10.11 -4.98 6.00
C VAL A 178 8.76 -5.16 6.71
N GLU A 179 8.04 -4.05 6.91
CA GLU A 179 6.75 -4.04 7.60
C GLU A 179 5.60 -4.27 6.61
N MET A 180 4.98 -5.45 6.66
CA MET A 180 3.89 -5.83 5.75
C MET A 180 2.50 -5.71 6.38
N SER A 181 2.41 -5.30 7.65
CA SER A 181 1.12 -5.14 8.31
C SER A 181 0.37 -3.92 7.78
N THR A 182 -0.95 -4.03 7.62
CA THR A 182 -1.79 -2.86 7.35
C THR A 182 -1.95 -2.04 8.64
N ILE A 183 -1.19 -0.96 8.74
CA ILE A 183 -1.17 -0.01 9.88
C ILE A 183 -1.19 1.44 9.39
N ASP A 184 -1.36 2.40 10.30
CA ASP A 184 -1.44 3.81 9.96
C ASP A 184 -0.08 4.44 9.61
N PRO A 185 -0.06 5.50 8.78
CA PRO A 185 1.18 6.18 8.35
C PRO A 185 2.01 6.73 9.51
N GLU A 186 1.37 7.16 10.60
CA GLU A 186 2.03 7.65 11.81
C GLU A 186 2.85 6.54 12.46
N THR A 187 2.27 5.34 12.60
CA THR A 187 2.98 4.15 13.08
C THR A 187 4.13 3.77 12.16
N ILE A 188 3.93 3.77 10.84
CA ILE A 188 5.02 3.50 9.89
C ILE A 188 6.18 4.49 10.05
N THR A 189 5.86 5.77 10.21
CA THR A 189 6.85 6.83 10.41
C THR A 189 7.64 6.61 11.69
N GLU A 190 6.96 6.31 12.79
CA GLU A 190 7.58 5.98 14.08
C GLU A 190 8.53 4.77 13.95
N LEU A 191 8.06 3.66 13.38
CA LEU A 191 8.85 2.44 13.24
C LEU A 191 10.07 2.64 12.33
N SER A 192 9.89 3.37 11.22
CA SER A 192 10.97 3.73 10.31
C SER A 192 12.05 4.54 11.01
N GLN A 193 11.67 5.56 11.78
CA GLN A 193 12.60 6.42 12.50
C GLN A 193 13.41 5.65 13.54
N VAL A 194 12.77 4.81 14.37
CA VAL A 194 13.50 4.07 15.41
C VAL A 194 14.44 3.02 14.80
N ILE A 195 14.05 2.34 13.73
CA ILE A 195 14.88 1.34 13.05
C ILE A 195 16.10 2.00 12.39
N THR A 196 15.88 3.10 11.67
CA THR A 196 16.96 3.85 11.00
C THR A 196 17.91 4.52 12.00
N SER A 197 17.42 4.98 13.16
CA SER A 197 18.27 5.52 14.23
C SER A 197 19.29 4.51 14.79
N ARG A 198 19.05 3.20 14.61
CA ARG A 198 19.95 2.10 14.99
C ARG A 198 20.83 1.61 13.83
N GLY A 199 20.80 2.30 12.68
CA GLY A 199 21.51 1.93 11.46
C GLY A 199 20.82 0.85 10.61
N GLY A 200 19.59 0.47 10.97
CA GLY A 200 18.77 -0.41 10.14
C GLY A 200 18.22 0.29 8.91
N ARG A 201 17.73 -0.49 7.96
CA ARG A 201 17.05 -0.03 6.75
C ARG A 201 15.59 -0.47 6.80
N PHE A 202 14.68 0.41 6.42
CA PHE A 202 13.24 0.20 6.59
C PHE A 202 12.51 0.28 5.27
N LEU A 203 11.60 -0.67 5.05
CA LEU A 203 10.65 -0.68 3.96
C LEU A 203 9.28 -1.01 4.54
N GLU A 204 8.23 -0.27 4.19
CA GLU A 204 6.87 -0.76 4.34
C GLU A 204 6.47 -1.49 3.06
N ALA A 205 5.77 -2.62 3.19
CA ALA A 205 5.31 -3.42 2.07
C ALA A 205 3.94 -4.09 2.36
N PRO A 206 2.89 -3.35 2.77
CA PRO A 206 1.57 -3.95 2.98
C PRO A 206 1.04 -4.64 1.72
N VAL A 207 0.25 -5.69 1.93
CA VAL A 207 -0.28 -6.54 0.84
C VAL A 207 -1.79 -6.43 0.70
N SER A 208 -2.25 -6.36 -0.55
CA SER A 208 -3.66 -6.47 -0.92
C SER A 208 -3.91 -7.86 -1.47
N GLY A 209 -4.94 -8.51 -0.95
CA GLY A 209 -5.30 -9.87 -1.29
C GLY A 209 -6.05 -10.55 -0.15
N SER A 210 -6.27 -11.85 -0.31
CA SER A 210 -6.96 -12.69 0.67
C SER A 210 -6.08 -13.87 1.09
N GLN A 211 -6.56 -14.71 2.01
CA GLN A 211 -5.82 -15.90 2.45
C GLN A 211 -5.50 -16.80 1.26
N GLN A 212 -6.48 -17.01 0.38
CA GLN A 212 -6.28 -17.82 -0.81
C GLN A 212 -5.18 -17.23 -1.70
N LEU A 213 -5.24 -15.92 -2.01
CA LEU A 213 -4.21 -15.27 -2.82
C LEU A 213 -2.84 -15.28 -2.15
N SER A 214 -2.78 -15.22 -0.82
CA SER A 214 -1.54 -15.37 -0.07
C SER A 214 -0.96 -16.78 -0.19
N ASN A 215 -1.79 -17.82 -0.16
CA ASN A 215 -1.36 -19.20 -0.33
C ASN A 215 -0.86 -19.45 -1.76
N ASP A 216 -1.49 -18.81 -2.73
CA ASP A 216 -1.19 -18.97 -4.16
C ASP A 216 -0.01 -18.11 -4.66
N GLY A 217 0.55 -17.24 -3.80
CA GLY A 217 1.62 -16.33 -4.19
C GLY A 217 1.14 -15.22 -5.14
N MET A 218 -0.12 -14.80 -5.02
CA MET A 218 -0.80 -13.90 -5.96
C MET A 218 -1.16 -12.54 -5.34
N LEU A 219 -0.50 -12.16 -4.25
CA LEU A 219 -0.71 -10.87 -3.58
C LEU A 219 -0.29 -9.68 -4.45
N VAL A 220 -0.93 -8.54 -4.23
CA VAL A 220 -0.46 -7.25 -4.74
C VAL A 220 0.30 -6.55 -3.63
N ILE A 221 1.59 -6.30 -3.84
CA ILE A 221 2.47 -5.70 -2.83
C ILE A 221 2.57 -4.20 -3.08
N LEU A 222 2.28 -3.39 -2.07
CA LEU A 222 2.47 -1.94 -2.11
C LEU A 222 3.66 -1.60 -1.23
N ALA A 223 4.77 -1.17 -1.81
CA ALA A 223 6.01 -0.91 -1.09
C ALA A 223 6.37 0.58 -1.08
N ALA A 224 6.95 1.08 0.01
CA ALA A 224 7.52 2.42 0.10
C ALA A 224 8.60 2.50 1.20
N GLY A 225 9.55 3.42 1.07
CA GLY A 225 10.70 3.57 1.97
C GLY A 225 12.03 3.38 1.25
N ASP A 226 12.93 2.55 1.80
CA ASP A 226 14.24 2.32 1.21
C ASP A 226 14.14 1.53 -0.12
N ARG A 227 14.33 2.25 -1.23
CA ARG A 227 14.30 1.71 -2.61
C ARG A 227 15.22 0.51 -2.81
N THR A 228 16.36 0.53 -2.15
CA THR A 228 17.38 -0.47 -2.32
C THR A 228 17.07 -1.72 -1.48
N VAL A 229 16.28 -1.61 -0.39
CA VAL A 229 15.68 -2.78 0.30
C VAL A 229 14.59 -3.39 -0.56
N TYR A 230 13.80 -2.56 -1.23
CA TYR A 230 12.77 -3.03 -2.18
C TYR A 230 13.39 -3.88 -3.30
N GLU A 231 14.50 -3.43 -3.88
CA GLU A 231 15.25 -4.18 -4.90
C GLU A 231 15.88 -5.46 -4.34
N ASP A 232 16.48 -5.41 -3.14
CA ASP A 232 17.01 -6.58 -2.44
C ASP A 232 15.92 -7.64 -2.14
N CYS A 233 14.65 -7.23 -2.05
CA CYS A 233 13.49 -8.11 -1.83
C CYS A 233 12.87 -8.68 -3.10
N SER A 234 13.42 -8.40 -4.30
CA SER A 234 12.80 -8.75 -5.59
C SER A 234 12.35 -10.22 -5.69
N SER A 235 13.24 -11.18 -5.41
CA SER A 235 12.88 -12.61 -5.45
C SER A 235 11.89 -13.02 -4.36
N CYS A 236 11.91 -12.36 -3.20
CA CYS A 236 10.93 -12.58 -2.14
C CYS A 236 9.53 -12.10 -2.57
N PHE A 237 9.44 -10.90 -3.14
CA PHE A 237 8.19 -10.34 -3.67
C PHE A 237 7.66 -11.15 -4.86
N GLN A 238 8.57 -11.70 -5.68
CA GLN A 238 8.19 -12.63 -6.74
C GLN A 238 7.61 -13.94 -6.24
N ALA A 239 8.08 -14.45 -5.11
CA ALA A 239 7.55 -15.68 -4.52
C ALA A 239 6.14 -15.48 -3.92
N MET A 240 5.88 -14.33 -3.28
CA MET A 240 4.66 -14.12 -2.50
C MET A 240 3.56 -13.32 -3.22
N GLY A 241 3.91 -12.60 -4.29
CA GLY A 241 3.02 -11.69 -4.98
C GLY A 241 2.91 -11.98 -6.46
N LYS A 242 1.82 -11.50 -7.07
CA LYS A 242 1.59 -11.39 -8.52
C LYS A 242 2.27 -10.16 -9.12
N THR A 243 2.38 -9.09 -8.33
CA THR A 243 2.99 -7.83 -8.74
C THR A 243 3.36 -7.00 -7.52
N SER A 244 4.30 -6.08 -7.69
CA SER A 244 4.68 -5.13 -6.65
C SER A 244 4.80 -3.71 -7.21
N PHE A 245 4.42 -2.73 -6.41
CA PHE A 245 4.48 -1.31 -6.74
C PHE A 245 5.36 -0.59 -5.72
N PHE A 246 6.26 0.28 -6.19
CA PHE A 246 7.05 1.15 -5.32
C PHE A 246 6.47 2.58 -5.33
N LEU A 247 6.05 3.05 -4.16
CA LEU A 247 5.24 4.26 -3.97
C LEU A 247 6.04 5.42 -3.34
N GLY A 248 7.38 5.35 -3.41
CA GLY A 248 8.27 6.41 -2.93
C GLY A 248 8.52 6.33 -1.43
N GLU A 249 8.33 7.45 -0.73
CA GLU A 249 8.66 7.61 0.69
C GLU A 249 7.78 6.78 1.63
N ALA A 250 8.35 6.40 2.78
CA ALA A 250 7.63 5.67 3.82
C ALA A 250 6.38 6.46 4.31
N GLY A 251 5.31 5.73 4.57
CA GLY A 251 3.96 6.21 4.83
C GLY A 251 3.06 6.19 3.59
N ASN A 252 3.59 6.23 2.37
CA ASN A 252 2.78 6.24 1.14
C ASN A 252 2.07 4.91 0.87
N ALA A 253 2.71 3.78 1.18
CA ALA A 253 2.08 2.47 0.98
C ALA A 253 0.98 2.21 2.01
N ALA A 254 1.18 2.59 3.28
CA ALA A 254 0.12 2.58 4.28
C ALA A 254 -1.10 3.41 3.86
N LYS A 255 -0.89 4.65 3.39
CA LYS A 255 -2.00 5.49 2.89
C LYS A 255 -2.76 4.81 1.75
N MET A 256 -2.04 4.31 0.74
CA MET A 256 -2.66 3.64 -0.40
C MET A 256 -3.43 2.39 0.02
N MET A 257 -2.85 1.56 0.90
CA MET A 257 -3.50 0.36 1.42
C MET A 257 -4.80 0.70 2.18
N LEU A 258 -4.77 1.72 3.05
CA LEU A 258 -5.96 2.15 3.77
C LEU A 258 -7.07 2.66 2.84
N ILE A 259 -6.71 3.36 1.75
CA ILE A 259 -7.66 3.78 0.72
C ILE A 259 -8.30 2.56 0.04
N LEU A 260 -7.49 1.57 -0.37
CA LEU A 260 -8.01 0.35 -1.00
C LEU A 260 -8.96 -0.41 -0.07
N ASN A 261 -8.57 -0.62 1.19
CA ASN A 261 -9.39 -1.35 2.15
C ASN A 261 -10.62 -0.54 2.58
N MET A 262 -10.57 0.80 2.56
CA MET A 262 -11.75 1.65 2.75
C MET A 262 -12.78 1.42 1.64
N VAL A 263 -12.35 1.39 0.38
CA VAL A 263 -13.22 1.10 -0.77
C VAL A 263 -13.79 -0.31 -0.66
N GLN A 264 -12.96 -1.32 -0.41
CA GLN A 264 -13.37 -2.72 -0.30
C GLN A 264 -14.35 -2.94 0.86
N GLY A 265 -14.06 -2.38 2.03
CA GLY A 265 -14.91 -2.49 3.22
C GLY A 265 -16.27 -1.85 3.00
N SER A 266 -16.30 -0.65 2.41
CA SER A 266 -17.55 0.06 2.09
C SER A 266 -18.38 -0.69 1.05
N PHE A 267 -17.73 -1.20 -0.01
CA PHE A 267 -18.41 -1.97 -1.06
C PHE A 267 -19.06 -3.24 -0.51
N MET A 268 -18.37 -3.98 0.35
CA MET A 268 -18.93 -5.17 1.00
C MET A 268 -20.15 -4.86 1.88
N ALA A 269 -20.16 -3.72 2.58
CA ALA A 269 -21.33 -3.27 3.33
C ALA A 269 -22.52 -2.97 2.39
N THR A 270 -22.27 -2.29 1.26
CA THR A 270 -23.29 -2.05 0.22
C THR A 270 -23.83 -3.33 -0.40
N ILE A 271 -22.97 -4.32 -0.66
CA ILE A 271 -23.39 -5.65 -1.15
C ILE A 271 -24.31 -6.32 -0.15
N ALA A 272 -23.93 -6.33 1.13
CA ALA A 272 -24.73 -6.90 2.21
C ALA A 272 -26.12 -6.24 2.29
N GLU A 273 -26.16 -4.91 2.27
CA GLU A 273 -27.41 -4.14 2.28
C GLU A 273 -28.30 -4.51 1.10
N GLY A 274 -27.77 -4.54 -0.13
CA GLY A 274 -28.51 -4.92 -1.33
C GLY A 274 -29.08 -6.35 -1.26
N LEU A 275 -28.29 -7.31 -0.81
CA LEU A 275 -28.73 -8.71 -0.64
C LEU A 275 -29.83 -8.84 0.42
N THR A 276 -29.71 -8.13 1.55
CA THR A 276 -30.76 -8.14 2.59
C THR A 276 -32.03 -7.42 2.16
N LEU A 277 -31.91 -6.32 1.41
CA LEU A 277 -33.06 -5.60 0.87
C LEU A 277 -33.81 -6.43 -0.19
N ALA A 278 -33.08 -7.12 -1.07
CA ALA A 278 -33.67 -8.07 -2.01
C ALA A 278 -34.47 -9.13 -1.26
N GLN A 279 -33.89 -9.74 -0.22
CA GLN A 279 -34.58 -10.73 0.61
C GLN A 279 -35.83 -10.16 1.29
N ALA A 280 -35.72 -8.97 1.91
CA ALA A 280 -36.83 -8.33 2.63
C ALA A 280 -37.99 -7.91 1.71
N THR A 281 -37.70 -7.66 0.42
CA THR A 281 -38.69 -7.30 -0.60
C THR A 281 -39.19 -8.50 -1.43
N GLY A 282 -38.88 -9.73 -0.99
CA GLY A 282 -39.34 -10.96 -1.64
C GLY A 282 -38.64 -11.28 -2.96
N GLN A 283 -37.50 -10.64 -3.25
CA GLN A 283 -36.69 -10.92 -4.43
C GLN A 283 -35.67 -12.03 -4.15
N SER A 284 -35.34 -12.81 -5.18
CA SER A 284 -34.30 -13.83 -5.10
C SER A 284 -32.91 -13.21 -5.00
N GLN A 285 -32.17 -13.51 -3.94
CA GLN A 285 -30.79 -13.07 -3.78
C GLN A 285 -29.87 -13.65 -4.87
N GLN A 286 -30.13 -14.89 -5.32
CA GLN A 286 -29.38 -15.49 -6.44
C GLN A 286 -29.61 -14.70 -7.73
N THR A 287 -30.87 -14.38 -8.05
CA THR A 287 -31.20 -13.61 -9.25
C THR A 287 -30.61 -12.19 -9.18
N PHE A 288 -30.60 -11.58 -8.00
CA PHE A 288 -29.94 -10.30 -7.78
C PHE A 288 -28.43 -10.38 -8.10
N LEU A 289 -27.74 -11.41 -7.60
CA LEU A 289 -26.34 -11.67 -7.94
C LEU A 289 -26.15 -11.86 -9.45
N ASP A 290 -26.97 -12.71 -10.09
CA ASP A 290 -26.87 -13.00 -11.52
C ASP A 290 -26.96 -11.71 -12.35
N ILE A 291 -27.89 -10.81 -11.99
CA ILE A 291 -28.06 -9.50 -12.65
C ILE A 291 -26.81 -8.63 -12.45
N LEU A 292 -26.27 -8.56 -11.23
CA LEU A 292 -25.07 -7.76 -10.96
C LEU A 292 -23.86 -8.25 -11.77
N CYS A 293 -23.70 -9.56 -11.93
CA CYS A 293 -22.62 -10.18 -12.68
C CYS A 293 -22.71 -9.96 -14.20
N GLN A 294 -23.89 -9.60 -14.73
CA GLN A 294 -24.03 -9.18 -16.14
C GLN A 294 -23.76 -7.67 -16.33
N GLY A 295 -23.70 -6.90 -15.25
CA GLY A 295 -23.58 -5.44 -15.28
C GLY A 295 -22.14 -4.93 -15.20
N GLN A 296 -22.01 -3.60 -15.17
CA GLN A 296 -20.70 -2.92 -15.07
C GLN A 296 -20.00 -3.08 -13.70
N MET A 297 -20.72 -3.57 -12.70
CA MET A 297 -20.19 -3.81 -11.35
C MET A 297 -19.61 -5.21 -11.18
N ALA A 298 -19.69 -6.05 -12.21
CA ALA A 298 -19.19 -7.42 -12.17
C ALA A 298 -17.70 -7.45 -11.78
N SER A 299 -17.38 -8.19 -10.73
CA SER A 299 -16.02 -8.41 -10.26
C SER A 299 -15.91 -9.73 -9.52
N THR A 300 -14.72 -10.32 -9.51
CA THR A 300 -14.45 -11.56 -8.76
C THR A 300 -14.76 -11.40 -7.27
N PHE A 301 -14.49 -10.22 -6.71
CA PHE A 301 -14.82 -9.92 -5.31
C PHE A 301 -16.32 -9.98 -5.05
N LEU A 302 -17.14 -9.33 -5.90
CA LEU A 302 -18.58 -9.31 -5.77
C LEU A 302 -19.17 -10.73 -5.84
N ASP A 303 -18.81 -11.48 -6.89
CA ASP A 303 -19.32 -12.83 -7.09
C ASP A 303 -18.96 -13.75 -5.93
N GLN A 304 -17.68 -13.80 -5.56
CA GLN A 304 -17.21 -14.66 -4.47
C GLN A 304 -17.87 -14.33 -3.12
N LYS A 305 -17.99 -13.04 -2.76
CA LYS A 305 -18.57 -12.65 -1.47
C LYS A 305 -20.09 -12.87 -1.44
N CYS A 306 -20.80 -12.67 -2.54
CA CYS A 306 -22.21 -13.01 -2.63
C CYS A 306 -22.45 -14.52 -2.54
N GLN A 307 -21.65 -15.34 -3.23
CA GLN A 307 -21.73 -16.80 -3.13
C GLN A 307 -21.49 -17.28 -1.69
N ASN A 308 -20.51 -16.70 -0.98
CA ASN A 308 -20.27 -16.99 0.43
C ASN A 308 -21.51 -16.71 1.30
N ILE A 309 -22.17 -15.56 1.08
CA ILE A 309 -23.41 -15.20 1.80
C ILE A 309 -24.54 -16.19 1.49
N LEU A 310 -24.78 -16.48 0.20
CA LEU A 310 -25.83 -17.39 -0.25
C LEU A 310 -25.65 -18.81 0.29
N GLN A 311 -24.40 -19.26 0.48
CA GLN A 311 -24.06 -20.54 1.07
C GLN A 311 -23.99 -20.51 2.61
N GLY A 312 -24.15 -19.34 3.23
CA GLY A 312 -23.95 -19.16 4.68
C GLY A 312 -22.51 -19.43 5.15
N ASN A 313 -21.53 -19.41 4.24
CA ASN A 313 -20.13 -19.73 4.50
C ASN A 313 -19.34 -18.45 4.80
N PHE A 314 -19.07 -18.21 6.08
CA PHE A 314 -18.29 -17.07 6.55
C PHE A 314 -16.90 -17.44 7.06
N LYS A 315 -16.33 -18.56 6.58
CA LYS A 315 -14.94 -18.93 6.87
C LYS A 315 -14.02 -17.77 6.43
N PRO A 316 -13.12 -17.30 7.31
CA PRO A 316 -12.35 -16.08 7.06
C PRO A 316 -11.37 -16.26 5.89
N ASP A 317 -11.55 -15.46 4.84
CA ASP A 317 -10.54 -15.21 3.81
C ASP A 317 -9.91 -13.82 4.01
N TYR A 318 -10.67 -12.91 4.62
CA TYR A 318 -10.18 -11.70 5.29
C TYR A 318 -11.02 -11.42 6.54
N TYR A 319 -10.41 -11.33 7.72
CA TYR A 319 -11.16 -11.19 8.97
C TYR A 319 -11.97 -9.89 9.05
N LEU A 320 -13.21 -9.99 9.55
CA LEU A 320 -14.09 -8.85 9.78
C LEU A 320 -13.49 -7.82 10.74
N LYS A 321 -12.82 -8.26 11.81
CA LYS A 321 -12.14 -7.35 12.74
C LYS A 321 -11.01 -6.54 12.07
N HIS A 322 -10.36 -7.09 11.05
CA HIS A 322 -9.29 -6.40 10.34
C HIS A 322 -9.83 -5.36 9.38
N ILE A 323 -10.89 -5.66 8.61
CA ILE A 323 -11.48 -4.64 7.73
C ILE A 323 -12.11 -3.50 8.53
N GLN A 324 -12.70 -3.79 9.69
CA GLN A 324 -13.19 -2.76 10.61
C GLN A 324 -12.05 -1.89 11.15
N LYS A 325 -10.90 -2.48 11.48
CA LYS A 325 -9.69 -1.75 11.87
C LYS A 325 -9.22 -0.86 10.71
N ASP A 326 -9.18 -1.35 9.48
CA ASP A 326 -8.76 -0.56 8.32
C ASP A 326 -9.69 0.62 8.05
N LEU A 327 -11.02 0.42 8.11
CA LEU A 327 -11.99 1.51 7.99
C LEU A 327 -11.77 2.58 9.06
N ARG A 328 -11.54 2.18 10.32
CA ARG A 328 -11.23 3.12 11.40
C ARG A 328 -9.95 3.91 11.13
N LEU A 329 -8.90 3.26 10.64
CA LEU A 329 -7.63 3.93 10.31
C LEU A 329 -7.78 4.85 9.10
N ALA A 330 -8.54 4.46 8.07
CA ALA A 330 -8.84 5.30 6.91
C ALA A 330 -9.65 6.54 7.29
N ILE A 331 -10.63 6.41 8.20
CA ILE A 331 -11.39 7.55 8.74
C ILE A 331 -10.45 8.51 9.50
N ALA A 332 -9.58 7.99 10.36
CA ALA A 332 -8.60 8.80 11.10
C ALA A 332 -7.62 9.52 10.15
N MET A 333 -7.18 8.85 9.08
CA MET A 333 -6.37 9.46 8.03
C MET A 333 -7.14 10.59 7.33
N GLY A 334 -8.42 10.41 7.02
CA GLY A 334 -9.28 11.47 6.48
C GLY A 334 -9.38 12.68 7.42
N ASP A 335 -9.56 12.43 8.72
CA ASP A 335 -9.60 13.47 9.76
C ASP A 335 -8.30 14.28 9.82
N SER A 336 -7.14 13.62 9.74
CA SER A 336 -5.82 14.28 9.77
C SER A 336 -5.60 15.33 8.67
N VAL A 337 -6.33 15.22 7.56
CA VAL A 337 -6.28 16.14 6.42
C VAL A 337 -7.58 16.93 6.22
N ASN A 338 -8.48 16.93 7.21
CA ASN A 338 -9.80 17.57 7.16
C ASN A 338 -10.63 17.14 5.92
N HIS A 339 -10.54 15.87 5.52
CA HIS A 339 -11.29 15.30 4.40
C HIS A 339 -12.43 14.40 4.90
N PRO A 340 -13.71 14.82 4.74
CA PRO A 340 -14.85 14.02 5.14
C PRO A 340 -14.94 12.68 4.39
N THR A 341 -15.13 11.58 5.13
CA THR A 341 -15.27 10.21 4.57
C THR A 341 -16.61 9.56 4.96
N PRO A 342 -17.77 10.17 4.59
CA PRO A 342 -19.08 9.77 5.12
C PRO A 342 -19.45 8.32 4.79
N MET A 343 -19.07 7.80 3.63
CA MET A 343 -19.34 6.41 3.24
C MET A 343 -18.58 5.42 4.12
N ALA A 344 -17.30 5.69 4.37
CA ALA A 344 -16.48 4.87 5.26
C ALA A 344 -16.99 4.93 6.70
N ALA A 345 -17.40 6.12 7.16
CA ALA A 345 -17.99 6.31 8.49
C ALA A 345 -19.25 5.46 8.69
N ALA A 346 -20.18 5.47 7.72
CA ALA A 346 -21.38 4.63 7.76
C ALA A 346 -21.03 3.13 7.78
N ALA A 347 -20.17 2.68 6.85
CA ALA A 347 -19.74 1.29 6.80
C ALA A 347 -19.08 0.85 8.12
N ASN A 348 -18.20 1.67 8.70
CA ASN A 348 -17.51 1.37 9.96
C ASN A 348 -18.47 1.09 11.12
N GLU A 349 -19.58 1.83 11.24
CA GLU A 349 -20.58 1.57 12.28
C GLU A 349 -21.32 0.24 12.06
N VAL A 350 -21.60 -0.12 10.81
CA VAL A 350 -22.17 -1.43 10.47
C VAL A 350 -21.21 -2.56 10.83
N TYR A 351 -19.91 -2.41 10.54
CA TYR A 351 -18.90 -3.38 10.96
C TYR A 351 -18.76 -3.47 12.48
N LYS A 352 -18.87 -2.36 13.22
CA LYS A 352 -18.90 -2.39 14.69
C LYS A 352 -20.12 -3.16 15.20
N ARG A 353 -21.30 -2.98 14.59
CA ARG A 353 -22.49 -3.79 14.88
C ARG A 353 -22.22 -5.27 14.63
N ALA A 354 -21.63 -5.64 13.49
CA ALA A 354 -21.27 -7.02 13.20
C ALA A 354 -20.30 -7.61 14.25
N LYS A 355 -19.32 -6.82 14.71
CA LYS A 355 -18.42 -7.23 15.80
C LYS A 355 -19.15 -7.47 17.12
N ALA A 356 -20.15 -6.64 17.46
CA ALA A 356 -21.00 -6.82 18.64
C ALA A 356 -21.91 -8.06 18.54
N LEU A 357 -22.11 -8.58 17.34
CA LEU A 357 -22.79 -9.84 17.05
C LEU A 357 -21.80 -11.01 16.90
N ASP A 358 -20.62 -10.93 17.53
CA ASP A 358 -19.58 -11.97 17.54
C ASP A 358 -19.03 -12.38 16.17
N GLN A 359 -19.08 -11.48 15.17
CA GLN A 359 -18.59 -11.78 13.82
C GLN A 359 -17.11 -11.45 13.60
N SER A 360 -16.39 -11.02 14.64
CA SER A 360 -15.01 -10.50 14.55
C SER A 360 -14.03 -11.45 13.84
N ASP A 361 -14.15 -12.75 14.07
CA ASP A 361 -13.23 -13.79 13.55
C ASP A 361 -13.78 -14.52 12.32
N ASN A 362 -14.94 -14.10 11.81
CA ASN A 362 -15.46 -14.55 10.52
C ASN A 362 -14.92 -13.67 9.39
N ASP A 363 -15.20 -14.07 8.15
CA ASP A 363 -14.91 -13.27 6.97
C ASP A 363 -15.59 -11.91 7.01
N MET A 364 -15.03 -10.91 6.33
CA MET A 364 -15.64 -9.59 6.17
C MET A 364 -17.07 -9.63 5.61
N SER A 365 -17.42 -10.63 4.80
CA SER A 365 -18.79 -10.85 4.31
C SER A 365 -19.80 -11.10 5.43
N ALA A 366 -19.36 -11.50 6.63
CA ALA A 366 -20.23 -11.65 7.80
C ALA A 366 -20.83 -10.31 8.28
N VAL A 367 -20.41 -9.17 7.73
CA VAL A 367 -21.11 -7.89 7.90
C VAL A 367 -22.58 -8.00 7.46
N TYR A 368 -22.90 -8.92 6.55
CA TYR A 368 -24.27 -9.32 6.19
C TYR A 368 -25.16 -9.59 7.42
N ARG A 369 -24.62 -10.24 8.46
CA ARG A 369 -25.36 -10.56 9.69
C ARG A 369 -25.74 -9.35 10.52
N ALA A 370 -25.13 -8.18 10.28
CA ALA A 370 -25.53 -6.93 10.93
C ALA A 370 -26.85 -6.36 10.40
N TYR A 371 -27.33 -6.84 9.25
CA TYR A 371 -28.56 -6.40 8.58
C TYR A 371 -29.73 -7.38 8.75
N ILE A 372 -29.51 -8.57 9.28
CA ILE A 372 -30.56 -9.58 9.47
C ILE A 372 -31.52 -9.11 10.59
N HIS A 373 -32.83 -9.21 10.31
CA HIS A 373 -33.92 -8.84 11.22
C HIS A 373 -34.25 -9.91 12.26
#